data_AF-A0A8J8CQ88-F1
#
_entry.id   AF-A0A8J8CQ88-F1
#
_cell.length_a   1.000
_cell.length_b   1.000
_cell.length_c   1.000
_cell.angle_alpha   90.00
_cell.angle_beta   90.00
_cell.angle_gamma   90.00
#
_symmetry.space_group_name_H-M   'P 1'
#
loop_
_entity.id
_entity.type
_entity.pdbx_description
1 polymer ?
#
loop_
_entity_poly.entity_id
_entity_poly.type
_entity_poly.pdbx_seq_one_letter_code
_entity_poly.pdbx_strand_id
1 'polypeptide(L)'
;MSSTEVTKTAKKPTRFANWKENPAEIKVMDLTTLAWLAIILVDIIIVAFIVDWNVRVFPTVFLPVFMFAVTISLRLRLIDKPELLRNTFVTWILLFVFTIILSIIILIVYPPIIGLS
;
A
#
# COMPACT_ATOMS: atom_id res chain seq x y z
N MET A 1 -9.59 -31.05 -43.98
CA MET A 1 -9.25 -31.28 -42.55
C MET A 1 -7.74 -31.10 -42.45
N SER A 2 -7.12 -30.28 -41.61
CA SER A 2 -7.53 -29.53 -40.42
C SER A 2 -6.64 -28.28 -40.35
N SER A 3 -7.25 -27.14 -40.03
CA SER A 3 -6.59 -25.88 -39.67
C SER A 3 -5.69 -26.05 -38.45
N THR A 4 -4.51 -25.43 -38.47
CA THR A 4 -3.82 -25.09 -37.21
C THR A 4 -3.19 -23.71 -37.33
N GLU A 5 -4.06 -22.71 -37.46
CA GLU A 5 -3.76 -21.37 -36.96
C GLU A 5 -3.90 -21.41 -35.43
N VAL A 6 -2.79 -21.40 -34.71
CA VAL A 6 -2.77 -20.85 -33.35
C VAL A 6 -1.50 -20.03 -33.22
N THR A 7 -1.47 -18.91 -33.94
CA THR A 7 -0.58 -17.79 -33.65
C THR A 7 -0.95 -17.29 -32.26
N LYS A 8 -0.26 -17.80 -31.22
CA LYS A 8 -0.25 -17.21 -29.89
C LYS A 8 0.44 -15.84 -30.00
N THR A 9 -0.28 -14.85 -30.48
CA THR A 9 0.08 -13.45 -30.24
C THR A 9 -0.03 -13.23 -28.74
N ALA A 10 1.12 -13.30 -28.06
CA ALA A 10 1.31 -12.73 -26.75
C ALA A 10 0.99 -11.23 -26.85
N LYS A 11 -0.29 -10.88 -26.67
CA LYS A 11 -0.72 -9.49 -26.51
C LYS A 11 0.05 -8.96 -25.31
N LYS A 12 1.04 -8.11 -25.57
CA LYS A 12 1.66 -7.25 -24.56
C LYS A 12 0.53 -6.66 -23.71
N PRO A 13 0.58 -6.76 -22.37
CA PRO A 13 -0.50 -6.25 -21.56
C PRO A 13 -0.45 -4.72 -21.66
N THR A 14 -1.38 -4.13 -22.39
CA THR A 14 -1.76 -2.72 -22.31
C THR A 14 -2.39 -2.46 -20.93
N ARG A 15 -1.58 -2.57 -19.87
CA ARG A 15 -2.00 -2.55 -18.46
C ARG A 15 -2.66 -1.23 -18.03
N PHE A 16 -2.40 -0.13 -18.75
CA PHE A 16 -2.98 1.18 -18.46
C PHE A 16 -4.34 1.43 -19.13
N ALA A 17 -4.66 0.75 -20.24
CA ALA A 17 -5.95 0.95 -20.92
C ALA A 17 -7.15 0.47 -20.07
N ASN A 18 -6.93 -0.54 -19.22
CA ASN A 18 -7.98 -1.20 -18.46
C ASN A 18 -8.17 -0.63 -17.04
N TRP A 19 -7.39 0.37 -16.60
CA TRP A 19 -7.54 0.93 -15.25
C TRP A 19 -8.92 1.55 -15.02
N LYS A 20 -9.51 2.14 -16.08
CA LYS A 20 -10.87 2.71 -16.04
C LYS A 20 -11.93 1.64 -15.76
N GLU A 21 -11.70 0.41 -16.20
CA GLU A 21 -12.62 -0.72 -16.08
C GLU A 21 -12.52 -1.44 -14.72
N ASN A 22 -11.47 -1.17 -13.94
CA ASN A 22 -11.31 -1.77 -12.62
C ASN A 22 -12.43 -1.31 -11.66
N PRO A 23 -12.87 -2.22 -10.76
CA PRO A 23 -13.71 -1.88 -9.60
C PRO A 23 -13.16 -0.71 -8.79
N ALA A 24 -14.05 0.06 -8.15
CA ALA A 24 -13.68 1.24 -7.37
C ALA A 24 -12.73 0.87 -6.21
N GLU A 25 -12.95 -0.27 -5.56
CA GLU A 25 -12.16 -0.80 -4.46
C GLU A 25 -10.70 -1.00 -4.88
N ILE A 26 -10.49 -1.57 -6.06
CA ILE A 26 -9.16 -1.77 -6.64
C ILE A 26 -8.48 -0.42 -6.92
N LYS A 27 -9.22 0.55 -7.48
CA LYS A 27 -8.68 1.89 -7.75
C LYS A 27 -8.25 2.60 -6.47
N VAL A 28 -9.05 2.48 -5.41
CA VAL A 28 -8.71 3.02 -4.09
C VAL A 28 -7.43 2.37 -3.56
N MET A 29 -7.33 1.04 -3.59
CA MET A 29 -6.11 0.34 -3.14
C MET A 29 -4.87 0.72 -3.97
N ASP A 30 -5.00 0.87 -5.30
CA ASP A 30 -3.91 1.29 -6.19
C ASP A 30 -3.45 2.72 -5.85
N LEU A 31 -4.39 3.66 -5.67
CA LEU A 31 -4.08 5.04 -5.27
C LEU A 31 -3.47 5.10 -3.87
N THR A 32 -3.98 4.33 -2.92
CA THR A 32 -3.43 4.27 -1.56
C THR A 32 -2.02 3.68 -1.54
N THR A 33 -1.72 2.71 -2.41
CA THR A 33 -0.36 2.18 -2.57
C THR A 33 0.61 3.27 -3.02
N LEU A 34 0.22 4.10 -3.99
CA LEU A 34 1.03 5.24 -4.43
C LEU A 34 1.19 6.30 -3.33
N ALA A 35 0.12 6.57 -2.57
CA ALA A 35 0.17 7.50 -1.45
C ALA A 35 1.15 7.01 -0.36
N TRP A 36 1.11 5.72 -0.02
CA TRP A 36 2.06 5.14 0.93
C TRP A 36 3.50 5.22 0.43
N LEU A 37 3.74 4.96 -0.86
CA LEU A 37 5.06 5.13 -1.45
C LEU A 37 5.56 6.57 -1.32
N ALA A 38 4.70 7.56 -1.59
CA ALA A 38 5.05 8.96 -1.42
C ALA A 38 5.37 9.31 0.03
N ILE A 39 4.56 8.81 1.00
CA ILE A 39 4.82 9.00 2.42
C ILE A 39 6.17 8.40 2.81
N ILE A 40 6.48 7.17 2.38
CA ILE A 40 7.78 6.52 2.67
C ILE A 40 8.94 7.36 2.13
N LEU A 41 8.83 7.90 0.91
CA LEU A 41 9.86 8.77 0.33
C LEU A 41 10.05 10.05 1.15
N VAL A 42 8.97 10.68 1.58
CA VAL A 42 9.02 11.85 2.46
C VAL A 42 9.64 11.50 3.80
N ASP A 43 9.28 10.37 4.39
CA ASP A 43 9.80 9.92 5.69
C ASP A 43 11.31 9.65 5.62
N ILE A 44 11.78 9.03 4.53
CA ILE A 44 13.22 8.83 4.29
C ILE A 44 13.96 10.17 4.25
N ILE A 45 13.39 11.20 3.59
CA ILE A 45 13.98 12.54 3.53
C ILE A 45 13.99 13.18 4.92
N ILE A 46 12.88 13.13 5.66
CA ILE A 46 12.79 13.71 7.01
C ILE A 46 13.80 13.04 7.95
N VAL A 47 13.89 11.72 7.92
CA VAL A 47 14.87 10.97 8.71
C VAL A 47 16.30 11.32 8.32
N ALA A 48 16.62 11.37 7.03
CA ALA A 48 17.99 11.57 6.58
C ALA A 48 18.53 12.98 6.90
N PHE A 49 17.66 13.99 6.97
CA PHE A 49 18.07 15.39 7.05
C PHE A 49 17.57 16.16 8.28
N ILE A 50 16.55 15.67 8.99
CA ILE A 50 15.87 16.43 10.06
C ILE A 50 15.95 15.72 11.41
N VAL A 51 15.89 14.39 11.44
CA VAL A 51 15.72 13.63 12.69
C VAL A 51 16.91 12.72 12.97
N ASP A 52 17.47 12.80 14.18
CA ASP A 52 18.49 11.86 14.63
C ASP A 52 17.92 10.44 14.77
N TRP A 53 18.60 9.47 14.17
CA TRP A 53 18.18 8.07 14.19
C TRP A 53 18.15 7.54 15.62
N ASN A 54 16.94 7.31 16.15
CA ASN A 54 16.74 6.75 17.48
C ASN A 54 15.55 5.79 17.50
N VAL A 55 15.40 5.04 18.59
CA VAL A 55 14.37 3.99 18.72
C VAL A 55 12.94 4.54 18.63
N ARG A 56 12.72 5.84 18.89
CA ARG A 56 11.39 6.49 18.82
C ARG A 56 10.97 6.83 17.39
N VAL A 57 11.92 6.93 16.46
CA VAL A 57 11.68 7.18 15.03
C VAL A 57 11.32 5.89 14.30
N PHE A 58 11.71 4.73 14.84
CA PHE A 58 11.46 3.44 14.23
C PHE A 58 9.98 3.18 13.94
N PRO A 59 9.04 3.39 14.89
CA PRO A 59 7.63 3.16 14.60
C PRO A 59 7.05 4.08 13.53
N THR A 60 7.44 5.37 13.52
CA THR A 60 6.94 6.33 12.53
C THR A 60 7.33 5.96 11.10
N VAL A 61 8.53 5.40 10.92
CA VAL A 61 9.02 4.90 9.61
C VAL A 61 8.48 3.52 9.26
N PHE A 62 8.38 2.64 10.25
CA PHE A 62 7.95 1.26 10.04
C PHE A 62 6.48 1.17 9.63
N LEU A 63 5.61 2.00 10.20
CA LEU A 63 4.15 1.92 9.97
C LEU A 63 3.75 2.19 8.50
N PRO A 64 4.23 3.25 7.84
CA PRO A 64 4.00 3.46 6.40
C PRO A 64 4.50 2.31 5.53
N VAL A 65 5.70 1.78 5.84
CA VAL A 65 6.29 0.64 5.10
C VAL A 65 5.46 -0.62 5.27
N PHE A 66 5.02 -0.90 6.50
CA PHE A 66 4.13 -2.02 6.80
C PHE A 66 2.80 -1.88 6.03
N MET A 67 2.18 -0.70 6.05
CA MET A 67 0.93 -0.46 5.35
C MET A 67 1.05 -0.55 3.84
N PHE A 68 2.16 -0.08 3.27
CA PHE A 68 2.49 -0.27 1.87
C PHE A 68 2.55 -1.77 1.52
N ALA A 69 3.33 -2.54 2.28
CA ALA A 69 3.51 -3.98 2.06
C ALA A 69 2.19 -4.76 2.18
N VAL A 70 1.36 -4.46 3.17
CA VAL A 70 0.03 -5.08 3.33
C VAL A 70 -0.88 -4.72 2.16
N THR A 71 -0.94 -3.44 1.78
CA THR A 71 -1.82 -2.97 0.70
C THR A 71 -1.46 -3.63 -0.64
N ILE A 72 -0.18 -3.66 -1.01
CA ILE A 72 0.25 -4.29 -2.26
C ILE A 72 0.06 -5.82 -2.21
N SER A 73 0.30 -6.46 -1.06
CA SER A 73 0.12 -7.91 -0.92
C SER A 73 -1.33 -8.33 -1.11
N LEU A 74 -2.27 -7.60 -0.49
CA LEU A 74 -3.70 -7.83 -0.67
C LEU A 74 -4.14 -7.52 -2.10
N ARG A 75 -3.56 -6.48 -2.72
CA ARG A 75 -3.84 -6.12 -4.12
C ARG A 75 -3.39 -7.21 -5.10
N LEU A 76 -2.21 -7.80 -4.88
CA LEU A 76 -1.70 -8.91 -5.68
C LEU A 76 -2.57 -10.16 -5.54
N ARG A 77 -3.04 -10.48 -4.33
CA ARG A 77 -3.95 -11.60 -4.10
C ARG A 77 -5.26 -11.49 -4.89
N LEU A 78 -5.75 -10.26 -5.11
CA LEU A 78 -6.96 -10.00 -5.89
C LEU A 78 -6.77 -10.19 -7.41
N ILE A 79 -5.53 -10.31 -7.89
CA ILE A 79 -5.26 -10.68 -9.27
C ILE A 79 -5.62 -12.15 -9.50
N ASP A 80 -5.27 -13.02 -8.54
CA ASP A 80 -5.51 -14.46 -8.64
C ASP A 80 -6.92 -14.86 -8.19
N LYS A 81 -7.51 -14.11 -7.25
CA LYS A 81 -8.81 -14.41 -6.62
C LYS A 81 -9.74 -13.20 -6.60
N PRO A 82 -10.24 -12.74 -7.76
CA PRO A 82 -11.10 -11.56 -7.84
C PRO A 82 -12.44 -11.73 -7.09
N GLU A 83 -12.92 -12.96 -6.92
CA GLU A 83 -14.14 -13.28 -6.17
C GLU A 83 -14.05 -12.92 -4.68
N LEU A 84 -12.83 -12.76 -4.14
CA LEU A 84 -12.59 -12.36 -2.76
C LEU A 84 -12.49 -10.84 -2.58
N LEU A 85 -12.79 -10.04 -3.60
CA LEU A 85 -12.65 -8.58 -3.59
C LEU A 85 -13.26 -7.92 -2.36
N ARG A 86 -14.55 -8.17 -2.11
CA ARG A 86 -15.29 -7.54 -1.02
C ARG A 86 -14.68 -7.88 0.34
N ASN A 87 -14.40 -9.16 0.60
CA ASN A 87 -13.83 -9.59 1.88
C ASN A 87 -12.40 -9.04 2.07
N THR A 88 -11.58 -9.07 1.03
CA THR A 88 -10.21 -8.56 1.06
C THR A 88 -10.20 -7.05 1.31
N PHE A 89 -11.09 -6.31 0.66
CA PHE A 89 -11.23 -4.87 0.86
C PHE A 89 -11.71 -4.53 2.27
N VAL A 90 -12.68 -5.26 2.82
CA VAL A 90 -13.12 -5.09 4.21
C VAL A 90 -11.99 -5.39 5.19
N THR A 91 -11.26 -6.50 5.00
CA THR A 91 -10.07 -6.82 5.82
C THR A 91 -9.02 -5.72 5.73
N TRP A 92 -8.77 -5.19 4.53
CA TRP A 92 -7.84 -4.08 4.32
C TRP A 92 -8.28 -2.80 5.06
N ILE A 93 -9.56 -2.42 5.00
CA ILE A 93 -10.10 -1.28 5.76
C ILE A 93 -9.91 -1.48 7.26
N LEU A 94 -10.21 -2.67 7.79
CA LEU A 94 -10.04 -2.96 9.21
C LEU A 94 -8.58 -2.83 9.64
N LEU A 95 -7.64 -3.37 8.85
CA LEU A 95 -6.21 -3.23 9.10
C LEU A 95 -5.75 -1.76 9.01
N PHE A 96 -6.30 -1.00 8.06
CA PHE A 96 -6.00 0.42 7.90
C PHE A 96 -6.45 1.25 9.11
N VAL A 97 -7.71 1.07 9.55
CA VAL A 97 -8.24 1.75 10.74
C VAL A 97 -7.47 1.36 11.99
N PHE A 98 -7.19 0.07 12.18
CA PHE A 98 -6.39 -0.41 13.30
C PHE A 98 -4.99 0.22 13.31
N THR A 99 -4.36 0.33 12.14
CA THR A 99 -3.03 0.92 12.01
C THR A 99 -3.05 2.42 12.33
N ILE A 100 -4.08 3.17 11.92
CA ILE A 100 -4.24 4.57 12.31
C ILE A 100 -4.32 4.72 13.83
N ILE A 101 -5.14 3.90 14.49
CA ILE A 101 -5.29 3.93 15.95
C ILE A 101 -3.95 3.64 16.62
N LEU A 102 -3.24 2.60 16.16
CA LEU A 102 -1.93 2.24 16.68
C LEU A 102 -0.89 3.35 16.48
N SER A 103 -0.88 3.99 15.31
CA SER A 103 -0.02 5.14 15.02
C SER A 103 -0.26 6.30 15.98
N ILE A 104 -1.54 6.65 16.24
CA ILE A 104 -1.90 7.72 17.18
C ILE A 104 -1.40 7.41 18.58
N ILE A 105 -1.62 6.18 19.06
CA ILE A 105 -1.14 5.73 20.38
C ILE A 105 0.38 5.85 20.46
N ILE A 106 1.10 5.39 19.44
CA ILE A 106 2.56 5.45 19.43
C ILE A 106 3.06 6.89 19.44
N LEU A 107 2.46 7.79 18.65
CA LEU A 107 2.85 9.20 18.64
C LEU A 107 2.62 9.90 19.99
N ILE A 108 1.58 9.51 20.73
CA ILE A 108 1.31 10.02 22.07
C ILE A 108 2.34 9.50 23.08
N VAL A 109 2.65 8.20 23.05
CA VAL A 109 3.56 7.57 24.03
C VAL A 109 5.02 7.86 23.73
N TYR A 110 5.38 7.97 22.45
CA TYR A 110 6.74 8.16 21.96
C TYR A 110 6.81 9.33 20.96
N PRO A 111 6.69 10.59 21.43
CA PRO A 111 6.77 11.74 20.55
C PRO A 111 8.15 11.79 19.85
N PRO A 112 8.19 12.00 18.52
CA PRO A 112 9.43 11.97 17.74
C PRO A 112 10.31 13.20 17.94
N ILE A 113 9.77 14.30 18.47
CA ILE A 113 10.50 15.56 18.71
C ILE A 113 10.54 15.83 20.22
N ILE A 114 11.74 15.86 20.78
CA ILE A 114 11.98 16.18 22.19
C ILE A 114 12.02 17.71 22.30
N GLY A 115 11.00 18.32 22.90
CA GLY A 115 10.91 19.79 23.05
C GLY A 115 9.51 20.40 23.23
N LEU A 116 8.44 19.59 23.33
CA LEU A 116 7.07 20.05 23.60
C LEU A 116 6.57 19.63 25.01
N SER A 117 7.50 19.31 25.91
CA SER A 117 7.24 19.02 27.33
C SER A 117 7.94 20.02 28.24
#